data_AF-A0A525D7K9-F1
#
_entry.id   AF-A0A525D7K9-F1
#
_cell.length_a   1.000
_cell.length_b   1.000
_cell.length_c   1.000
_cell.angle_alpha   90.00
_cell.angle_beta   90.00
_cell.angle_gamma   90.00
#
_symmetry.space_group_name_H-M   'P 1'
#
loop_
_entity.id
_entity.type
_entity.pdbx_description
1 polymer ?
#
loop_
_entity_poly.entity_id
_entity_poly.type
_entity_poly.pdbx_seq_one_letter_code
_entity_poly.pdbx_strand_id
1 'polypeptide(L)' 'MVFEIKCAWCGLNMGTKNELGSEFAMRLERMGLPVITHSICTCCREKALNRSHNRTRVDNKLLNSPWKK' A
#
# COMPACT_ATOMS: atom_id res chain seq x y z
N MET A 1 19.41 -13.74 -4.18
CA MET A 1 18.91 -12.37 -4.07
C MET A 1 17.80 -12.30 -3.04
N VAL A 2 17.91 -11.39 -2.07
CA VAL A 2 16.90 -11.14 -1.05
C VAL A 2 16.25 -9.78 -1.34
N PHE A 3 14.93 -9.78 -1.53
CA PHE A 3 14.15 -8.56 -1.72
C PHE A 3 13.54 -8.13 -0.40
N GLU A 4 13.64 -6.85 -0.05
CA GLU A 4 12.86 -6.29 1.05
C GLU A 4 11.47 -5.87 0.54
N ILE A 5 10.43 -6.18 1.30
CA ILE A 5 9.07 -5.72 1.03
C ILE A 5 8.73 -4.65 2.05
N LYS A 6 8.54 -3.41 1.60
CA LYS A 6 8.13 -2.29 2.46
C LYS A 6 6.75 -1.77 2.08
N CYS A 7 6.03 -1.28 3.07
CA CYS A 7 4.77 -0.58 2.84
C CYS A 7 5.05 0.79 2.20
N ALA A 8 4.44 1.08 1.05
CA ALA A 8 4.58 2.34 0.33
C ALA A 8 4.03 3.55 1.10
N TRP A 9 3.15 3.34 2.07
CA TRP A 9 2.52 4.43 2.83
C TRP A 9 3.09 4.68 4.20
N CYS A 10 3.42 3.62 4.95
CA CYS A 10 3.95 3.77 6.31
C CYS A 10 5.41 3.33 6.45
N GLY A 11 6.03 2.83 5.37
CA GLY A 11 7.42 2.35 5.41
C GLY A 11 7.63 1.05 6.19
N LEU A 12 6.56 0.45 6.75
CA LEU A 12 6.63 -0.77 7.54
C LEU A 12 7.30 -1.88 6.73
N ASN A 13 8.31 -2.53 7.30
CA ASN A 13 8.90 -3.73 6.71
C ASN A 13 7.92 -4.89 6.86
N MET A 14 7.43 -5.39 5.73
CA MET A 14 6.44 -6.45 5.63
C MET A 14 7.08 -7.83 5.46
N GLY A 15 8.39 -7.89 5.22
CA GLY A 15 9.13 -9.14 5.13
C GLY A 15 10.18 -9.11 4.03
N THR A 16 10.80 -10.27 3.82
CA THR A 16 11.75 -10.48 2.74
C THR A 16 11.29 -11.61 1.84
N LYS A 17 11.60 -11.51 0.55
CA LYS A 17 11.31 -12.55 -0.42
C LYS A 17 12.60 -13.02 -1.08
N ASN A 18 12.76 -14.33 -1.16
CA ASN A 18 13.85 -14.95 -1.89
C ASN A 18 13.30 -15.44 -3.22
N GLU A 19 13.66 -14.76 -4.30
CA GLU A 19 13.23 -15.12 -5.64
C GLU A 19 14.35 -14.90 -6.66
N LEU A 20 14.23 -15.58 -7.81
CA LEU A 20 15.09 -15.33 -8.96
C LEU A 20 14.72 -13.93 -9.49
N GLY A 21 15.59 -12.97 -9.21
CA GLY A 21 15.35 -11.57 -9.57
C GLY A 21 15.26 -11.35 -11.08
N SER A 22 14.53 -10.30 -11.48
CA SER A 22 14.62 -9.81 -12.85
C SER A 22 16.04 -9.36 -13.17
N GLU A 23 16.39 -9.28 -14.46
CA GLU A 23 17.71 -8.81 -14.89
C GLU A 23 18.08 -7.44 -14.30
N PHE A 24 17.09 -6.56 -14.13
CA PHE A 24 17.26 -5.26 -13.49
C PHE A 24 17.62 -5.38 -12.01
N ALA A 25 16.96 -6.27 -11.28
CA ALA A 25 17.28 -6.54 -9.89
C ALA A 25 18.71 -7.09 -9.73
N MET A 26 19.10 -8.05 -10.60
CA MET A 26 20.47 -8.59 -10.60
C MET A 26 21.53 -7.53 -10.90
N ARG A 27 21.22 -6.51 -11.71
CA ARG A 27 22.11 -5.36 -11.94
C ARG A 27 22.25 -4.49 -10.70
N LEU A 28 21.15 -4.20 -10.00
CA LEU A 28 21.17 -3.43 -8.75
C LEU A 28 21.97 -4.15 -7.66
N GLU A 29 21.82 -5.47 -7.53
CA GLU A 29 22.59 -6.31 -6.60
C GLU A 29 24.10 -6.23 -6.90
N ARG A 30 24.48 -6.31 -8.19
CA ARG A 30 25.88 -6.16 -8.62
C ARG A 30 26.48 -4.78 -8.32
N MET A 31 25.65 -3.74 -8.24
CA MET A 31 26.08 -2.40 -7.81
C MET A 31 26.10 -2.25 -6.28
N GLY A 32 25.75 -3.28 -5.52
CA GLY A 32 25.66 -3.24 -4.06
C GLY A 32 24.44 -2.48 -3.54
N LEU A 33 23.45 -2.20 -4.39
CA LEU A 33 22.25 -1.47 -4.00
C LEU A 33 21.16 -2.44 -3.50
N PRO A 34 20.49 -2.12 -2.39
CA PRO A 34 19.39 -2.94 -1.88
C PRO A 34 18.20 -2.86 -2.83
N VAL A 35 17.59 -4.00 -3.13
CA VAL A 35 16.37 -4.04 -3.95
C VAL A 35 15.14 -4.12 -3.06
N ILE A 36 14.40 -3.02 -3.06
CA ILE A 36 13.22 -2.81 -2.22
C ILE A 36 11.99 -2.82 -3.11
N THR A 37 11.08 -3.73 -2.82
CA THR A 37 9.75 -3.78 -3.42
C THR A 37 8.75 -3.09 -2.50
N HIS A 38 7.84 -2.33 -3.10
CA HIS A 38 6.83 -1.56 -2.37
C HIS A 38 5.46 -2.24 -2.52
N SER A 39 4.79 -2.49 -1.40
CA SER A 39 3.40 -2.98 -1.35
C SER A 39 2.59 -2.15 -0.35
N ILE A 40 1.31 -2.47 -0.10
CA ILE A 40 0.50 -1.77 0.90
C ILE A 40 0.18 -2.75 2.03
N CYS A 41 0.57 -2.42 3.26
CA CYS A 41 0.24 -3.26 4.42
C CYS A 41 -1.27 -3.28 4.68
N THR A 42 -1.75 -4.36 5.31
CA THR A 42 -3.17 -4.56 5.61
C THR A 42 -3.78 -3.39 6.38
N CYS A 43 -3.08 -2.87 7.39
CA CYS A 43 -3.50 -1.69 8.16
C CYS A 43 -3.69 -0.45 7.27
N CYS A 44 -2.74 -0.17 6.36
CA CYS A 44 -2.84 0.93 5.41
C CYS A 44 -3.98 0.71 4.42
N ARG A 45 -4.13 -0.51 3.90
CA ARG A 45 -5.20 -0.90 2.98
C ARG A 45 -6.58 -0.70 3.61
N GLU A 46 -6.77 -1.16 4.84
CA GLU A 46 -8.02 -1.02 5.58
C GLU A 46 -8.34 0.46 5.87
N LYS A 47 -7.34 1.27 6.23
CA LYS A 47 -7.53 2.72 6.38
C LYS A 47 -7.98 3.38 5.08
N ALA A 48 -7.44 2.97 3.93
CA ALA A 48 -7.88 3.46 2.62
C ALA A 48 -9.34 3.12 2.34
N LEU A 49 -9.70 1.85 2.57
CA LEU A 49 -11.03 1.32 2.33
C LEU A 49 -12.05 1.96 3.27
N ASN A 50 -11.74 2.08 4.57
CA ASN A 50 -12.61 2.72 5.55
C ASN A 50 -12.83 4.21 5.28
N ARG A 51 -11.81 4.93 4.81
CA ARG A 51 -12.00 6.32 4.34
C ARG A 51 -12.96 6.39 3.16
N SER A 52 -12.89 5.42 2.24
CA SER A 52 -13.78 5.36 1.08
C SER A 52 -15.23 5.03 1.45
N HIS A 53 -15.43 4.06 2.36
CA HIS A 53 -16.75 3.69 2.89
C HIS A 53 -17.39 4.81 3.74
N ASN A 54 -16.60 5.58 4.48
CA ASN A 54 -17.12 6.73 5.22
C ASN A 54 -17.54 7.87 4.29
N ARG A 55 -16.86 8.06 3.15
CA ARG A 55 -17.27 9.06 2.15
C ARG A 55 -18.66 8.76 1.59
N THR A 56 -18.89 7.52 1.15
CA THR A 56 -20.21 7.09 0.66
C THR A 56 -21.32 7.18 1.73
N ARG A 57 -21.00 6.96 3.01
CA ARG A 57 -21.96 7.15 4.11
C ARG A 57 -22.30 8.62 4.38
N VAL A 58 -21.33 9.53 4.29
CA VAL A 58 -21.56 10.97 4.50
C VAL A 58 -22.36 11.56 3.35
N ASP A 59 -22.06 11.19 2.11
CA ASP A 59 -22.82 11.64 0.94
C ASP A 59 -24.28 11.16 0.99
N ASN A 60 -24.53 9.92 1.46
CA ASN A 60 -25.89 9.39 1.61
C ASN A 60 -26.65 9.97 2.82
N LYS A 61 -25.94 10.46 3.85
CA LYS A 61 -26.56 11.22 4.96
C LYS A 61 -26.93 12.65 4.55
N LEU A 62 -26.12 13.29 3.70
CA LEU A 62 -26.43 14.62 3.15
C LEU A 62 -27.63 14.60 2.19
N LEU A 63 -27.84 13.48 1.49
CA LEU A 63 -29.01 13.25 0.63
C LEU A 63 -30.32 12.96 1.40
N ASN A 64 -30.24 12.47 2.64
CA ASN A 64 -31.39 12.12 3.49
C ASN A 64 -31.62 13.11 4.65
N SER A 65 -31.05 14.32 4.58
CA SER A 65 -31.26 15.34 5.61
C SER A 65 -32.69 15.93 5.50
N PRO A 66 -33.48 15.97 6.60
CA PRO A 66 -34.89 16.40 6.59
C PRO A 66 -35.09 17.91 6.35
N TRP A 67 -34.01 18.67 6.15
CA TRP A 67 -34.04 20.12 5.96
C TRP A 67 -34.08 20.56 4.48
N LYS A 68 -34.30 19.62 3.54
CA LYS A 68 -34.72 19.94 2.18
C LYS A 68 -36.24 19.77 2.05
N LYS A 69 -36.98 20.74 2.57
CA LYS A 69 -38.26 21.24 2.05
C LYS A 69 -38.69 22.46 2.86
#